data_AF-A0A7S1CBP2-F1
#
_entry.id   AF-A0A7S1CBP2-F1
#
_cell.length_a   1.000
_cell.length_b   1.000
_cell.length_c   1.000
_cell.angle_alpha   90.00
_cell.angle_beta   90.00
_cell.angle_gamma   90.00
#
_symmetry.space_group_name_H-M   'P 1'
#
loop_
_entity.id
_entity.type
_entity.pdbx_description
1 polymer ?
#
loop_
_entity_poly.entity_id
_entity_poly.type
_entity_poly.pdbx_seq_one_letter_code
_entity_poly.pdbx_strand_id
1 'polypeptide(L)'
;RLRLDFRRRLQEQLHGRYYDGRLSYWLHCVDASVDNADQRLTQDVDMFTRLATQLMVGSYTDSVSFPGLVASVLVGVVFVLDKLSWISIVASVAYFLVAFAVTTALIIPVARATYVVNMKEGTFRWAHARLREFSEAITLLGGQDREAREADSLFGDMYASSRALFRRQFFAEVFAKFQATLVGAFGAACVGILVQHAGGRLPGGQTLNTQNLQEAGQGTAMLVGSLAAIPFLYTLV
;
A
#
# COMPACT_ATOMS: atom_id res chain seq x y z
N ARG A 1 -7.95 -15.20 -12.67
CA ARG A 1 -7.21 -16.13 -13.58
C ARG A 1 -5.78 -15.67 -13.78
N LEU A 2 -5.54 -14.45 -14.31
CA LEU A 2 -4.19 -13.88 -14.49
C LEU A 2 -3.28 -14.03 -13.25
N ARG A 3 -3.74 -13.63 -12.06
CA ARG A 3 -2.98 -13.79 -10.80
C ARG A 3 -2.54 -15.24 -10.53
N LEU A 4 -3.42 -16.21 -10.79
CA LEU A 4 -3.15 -17.62 -10.52
C LEU A 4 -2.10 -18.16 -11.48
N ASP A 5 -2.22 -17.83 -12.77
CA ASP A 5 -1.22 -18.23 -13.77
C ASP A 5 0.14 -17.56 -13.52
N PHE A 6 0.13 -16.29 -13.12
CA PHE A 6 1.35 -15.57 -12.77
C PHE A 6 2.02 -16.20 -11.53
N ARG A 7 1.25 -16.44 -10.46
CA ARG A 7 1.74 -17.12 -9.26
C ARG A 7 2.30 -18.49 -9.59
N ARG A 8 1.59 -19.30 -10.37
CA ARG A 8 2.04 -20.64 -10.77
C ARG A 8 3.41 -20.58 -11.45
N ARG A 9 3.55 -19.78 -12.51
CA ARG A 9 4.81 -19.69 -13.26
C ARG A 9 5.97 -19.18 -12.41
N LEU A 10 5.72 -18.17 -11.57
CA LEU A 10 6.74 -17.61 -10.70
C LEU A 10 7.17 -18.63 -9.62
N GLN A 11 6.19 -19.33 -9.03
CA GLN A 11 6.44 -20.39 -8.05
C GLN A 11 7.27 -21.52 -8.66
N GLU A 12 6.88 -22.01 -9.84
CA GLU A 12 7.58 -23.11 -10.53
C GLU A 12 9.04 -22.75 -10.83
N GLN A 13 9.30 -21.52 -11.29
CA GLN A 13 10.67 -21.06 -11.57
C GLN A 13 11.51 -20.90 -10.30
N LEU A 14 10.96 -20.28 -9.26
CA LEU A 14 11.68 -20.08 -7.99
C LEU A 14 11.92 -21.40 -7.28
N HIS A 15 10.93 -22.29 -7.27
CA HIS A 15 11.05 -23.62 -6.68
C HIS A 15 12.09 -24.45 -7.41
N GLY A 16 12.10 -24.43 -8.75
CA GLY A 16 13.13 -25.08 -9.56
C GLY A 16 14.54 -24.61 -9.19
N ARG A 17 14.75 -23.29 -9.06
CA ARG A 17 16.06 -22.73 -8.65
C ARG A 17 16.43 -23.04 -7.21
N TYR A 18 15.46 -23.04 -6.29
CA TYR A 18 15.70 -23.29 -4.87
C TYR A 18 16.24 -24.70 -4.62
N TYR A 19 15.73 -25.69 -5.37
CA TYR A 19 16.19 -27.08 -5.32
C TYR A 19 17.29 -27.41 -6.33
N ASP A 20 17.74 -26.44 -7.13
CA ASP A 20 18.85 -26.65 -8.06
C ASP A 20 20.19 -26.58 -7.30
N GLY A 21 20.95 -27.66 -7.39
CA GLY A 21 22.26 -27.79 -6.75
C GLY A 21 22.22 -27.72 -5.23
N ARG A 22 22.96 -26.75 -4.66
CA ARG A 22 23.15 -26.59 -3.20
C ARG A 22 22.57 -25.27 -2.66
N LEU A 23 21.74 -24.57 -3.42
CA LEU A 23 21.28 -23.22 -3.06
C LEU A 23 20.55 -23.19 -1.71
N SER A 24 19.72 -24.20 -1.44
CA SER A 24 19.06 -24.37 -0.14
C SER A 24 20.05 -24.41 1.02
N TYR A 25 21.13 -25.19 0.90
CA TYR A 25 22.19 -25.24 1.90
C TYR A 25 22.90 -23.90 2.06
N TRP A 26 23.23 -23.22 0.96
CA TRP A 26 23.89 -21.91 1.02
C TRP A 26 23.03 -20.87 1.73
N LEU A 27 21.73 -20.80 1.41
CA LEU A 27 20.80 -19.86 2.02
C LEU A 27 20.54 -20.11 3.51
N HIS A 28 20.57 -21.38 3.96
CA HIS A 28 20.31 -21.71 5.36
C HIS A 28 21.56 -21.76 6.24
N CYS A 29 22.70 -22.17 5.68
CA CYS A 29 23.89 -22.52 6.48
C CYS A 29 25.09 -21.60 6.26
N VAL A 30 25.15 -20.86 5.14
CA VAL A 30 26.37 -20.11 4.78
C VAL A 30 26.12 -18.61 4.63
N ASP A 31 25.03 -18.23 4.00
CA ASP A 31 24.69 -16.83 3.75
C ASP A 31 23.45 -16.43 4.56
N ALA A 32 23.66 -15.61 5.58
CA ALA A 32 22.60 -15.05 6.41
C ALA A 32 21.97 -13.77 5.82
N SER A 33 22.33 -13.38 4.59
CA SER A 33 21.78 -12.18 3.95
C SER A 33 20.28 -12.30 3.62
N VAL A 34 19.79 -13.53 3.44
CA VAL A 34 18.39 -13.83 3.13
C VAL A 34 17.76 -14.56 4.30
N ASP A 35 17.07 -13.83 5.17
CA ASP A 35 16.29 -14.39 6.27
C ASP A 35 14.99 -15.05 5.77
N ASN A 36 14.61 -16.16 6.41
CA ASN A 36 13.35 -16.87 6.20
C ASN A 36 13.04 -17.17 4.72
N ALA A 37 13.96 -17.83 4.03
CA ALA A 37 13.86 -18.14 2.58
C ALA A 37 12.61 -18.94 2.22
N ASP A 38 12.13 -19.80 3.12
CA ASP A 38 10.88 -20.56 3.00
C ASP A 38 9.65 -19.65 3.00
N GLN A 39 9.62 -18.67 3.90
CA GLN A 39 8.56 -17.65 3.94
C GLN A 39 8.55 -16.83 2.64
N ARG A 40 9.73 -16.40 2.17
CA ARG A 40 9.87 -15.65 0.92
C ARG A 40 9.35 -16.45 -0.28
N LEU A 41 9.68 -17.74 -0.36
CA LEU A 41 9.25 -18.61 -1.46
C LEU A 41 7.74 -18.90 -1.46
N THR A 42 7.06 -18.79 -0.31
CA THR A 42 5.66 -19.20 -0.17
C THR A 42 4.71 -18.02 0.00
N GLN A 43 4.90 -17.23 1.06
CA GLN A 43 4.02 -16.13 1.43
C GLN A 43 4.29 -14.90 0.58
N ASP A 44 5.56 -14.53 0.41
CA ASP A 44 5.88 -13.29 -0.31
C ASP A 44 5.59 -13.40 -1.81
N VAL A 45 5.74 -14.58 -2.42
CA VAL A 45 5.33 -14.83 -3.82
C VAL A 45 3.82 -14.64 -4.01
N ASP A 46 2.99 -15.11 -3.06
CA ASP A 46 1.54 -14.87 -3.13
C ASP A 46 1.21 -13.39 -2.97
N MET A 47 1.81 -12.75 -1.96
CA MET A 47 1.60 -11.33 -1.70
C MET A 47 2.04 -10.48 -2.90
N PHE A 48 3.22 -10.73 -3.45
CA PHE A 48 3.75 -10.05 -4.62
C PHE A 48 2.84 -10.22 -5.84
N THR A 49 2.46 -11.46 -6.18
CA THR A 49 1.60 -11.71 -7.35
C THR A 49 0.22 -11.08 -7.20
N ARG A 50 -0.32 -11.04 -5.97
CA ARG A 50 -1.57 -10.32 -5.65
C ARG A 50 -1.42 -8.82 -5.85
N LEU A 51 -0.45 -8.19 -5.19
CA LEU A 51 -0.22 -6.74 -5.25
C LEU A 51 0.12 -6.29 -6.67
N ALA A 52 0.98 -7.03 -7.39
CA ALA A 52 1.33 -6.73 -8.78
C ALA A 52 0.12 -6.81 -9.71
N THR A 53 -0.73 -7.84 -9.57
CA THR A 53 -1.95 -7.95 -10.39
C THR A 53 -2.93 -6.83 -10.07
N GLN A 54 -3.10 -6.50 -8.78
CA GLN A 54 -3.95 -5.40 -8.33
C GLN A 54 -3.46 -4.06 -8.87
N LEU A 55 -2.15 -3.82 -8.86
CA LEU A 55 -1.57 -2.60 -9.42
C LEU A 55 -1.79 -2.49 -10.93
N MET A 56 -1.58 -3.59 -11.67
CA MET A 56 -1.69 -3.61 -13.13
C MET A 56 -3.13 -3.48 -13.64
N VAL A 57 -4.06 -4.24 -13.06
CA VAL A 57 -5.41 -4.43 -13.61
C VAL A 57 -6.50 -3.83 -12.70
N GLY A 58 -6.18 -3.51 -11.45
CA GLY A 58 -7.17 -3.16 -10.42
C GLY A 58 -7.67 -4.40 -9.68
N SER A 59 -8.49 -4.19 -8.66
CA SER A 59 -9.19 -5.25 -7.92
C SER A 59 -10.66 -5.27 -8.31
N TYR A 60 -11.38 -6.35 -7.98
CA TYR A 60 -12.84 -6.39 -8.11
C TYR A 60 -13.53 -5.41 -7.16
N THR A 61 -12.91 -5.16 -6.00
CA THR A 61 -13.41 -4.24 -4.97
C THR A 61 -12.95 -2.81 -5.18
N ASP A 62 -11.76 -2.63 -5.78
CA ASP A 62 -11.15 -1.33 -5.99
C ASP A 62 -10.96 -1.10 -7.48
N SER A 63 -11.77 -0.19 -8.04
CA SER A 63 -11.81 0.14 -9.47
C SER A 63 -10.57 0.88 -9.99
N VAL A 64 -9.55 1.02 -9.14
CA VAL A 64 -8.40 1.87 -9.36
C VAL A 64 -7.21 1.01 -9.77
N SER A 65 -6.92 0.95 -11.07
CA SER A 65 -5.68 0.36 -11.61
C SER A 65 -4.64 1.45 -11.80
N PHE A 66 -3.34 1.12 -11.78
CA PHE A 66 -2.27 2.10 -12.04
C PHE A 66 -2.43 2.82 -13.39
N PRO A 67 -2.76 2.13 -14.51
CA PRO A 67 -3.07 2.81 -15.77
C PRO A 67 -4.30 3.72 -15.66
N GLY A 68 -5.35 3.28 -14.94
CA GLY A 68 -6.54 4.08 -14.69
C GLY A 68 -6.23 5.35 -13.88
N LEU A 69 -5.32 5.27 -12.93
CA LEU A 69 -4.83 6.42 -12.18
C LEU A 69 -4.09 7.41 -13.05
N VAL A 70 -3.11 6.93 -13.82
CA VAL A 70 -2.35 7.79 -14.72
C VAL A 70 -3.29 8.47 -15.73
N ALA A 71 -4.25 7.73 -16.28
CA ALA A 71 -5.27 8.29 -17.17
C ALA A 71 -6.13 9.36 -16.48
N SER A 72 -6.59 9.11 -15.26
CA SER A 72 -7.41 10.07 -14.51
C SER A 72 -6.65 11.36 -14.17
N VAL A 73 -5.37 11.27 -13.80
CA VAL A 73 -4.49 12.43 -13.58
C VAL A 73 -4.30 13.21 -14.88
N LEU A 74 -3.99 12.53 -15.98
CA LEU A 74 -3.78 13.16 -17.29
C LEU A 74 -5.03 13.91 -17.77
N VAL A 75 -6.20 13.28 -17.66
CA VAL A 75 -7.48 13.92 -18.00
C VAL A 75 -7.73 15.13 -17.10
N GLY A 76 -7.50 15.01 -15.78
CA GLY A 76 -7.63 16.13 -14.85
C GLY A 76 -6.72 17.30 -15.19
N VAL A 77 -5.45 17.03 -15.52
CA VAL A 77 -4.49 18.05 -15.93
C VAL A 77 -4.90 18.73 -17.23
N VAL A 78 -5.34 17.97 -18.25
CA VAL A 78 -5.82 18.53 -19.53
C VAL A 78 -7.06 19.40 -19.32
N PHE A 79 -7.99 18.98 -18.47
CA PHE A 79 -9.21 19.75 -18.18
C PHE A 79 -8.90 21.07 -17.45
N VAL A 80 -7.93 21.06 -16.53
CA VAL A 80 -7.44 22.28 -15.86
C VAL A 80 -6.70 23.19 -16.84
N LEU A 81 -5.92 22.63 -17.78
CA LEU A 81 -5.21 23.41 -18.81
C LEU A 81 -6.15 24.11 -19.80
N ASP A 82 -7.30 23.52 -20.13
CA ASP A 82 -8.26 24.09 -21.10
C ASP A 82 -9.19 25.15 -20.50
N LYS A 83 -9.48 25.09 -19.19
CA LYS A 83 -10.55 25.90 -18.55
C LYS A 83 -10.09 26.83 -17.44
N LEU A 84 -8.88 26.68 -16.89
CA LEU A 84 -8.42 27.38 -15.70
C LEU A 84 -7.17 28.25 -15.97
N SER A 85 -7.02 29.33 -15.18
CA SER A 85 -5.88 30.25 -15.22
C SER A 85 -4.53 29.54 -14.97
N TRP A 86 -3.42 30.10 -15.49
CA TRP A 86 -2.06 29.57 -15.28
C TRP A 86 -1.72 29.36 -13.78
N ILE A 87 -2.28 30.21 -12.92
CA ILE A 87 -2.09 30.20 -11.46
C ILE A 87 -2.59 28.89 -10.85
N SER A 88 -3.74 28.38 -11.32
CA SER A 88 -4.35 27.14 -10.84
C SER A 88 -3.54 25.89 -11.21
N ILE A 89 -2.90 25.90 -12.37
CA ILE A 89 -2.03 24.79 -12.81
C ILE A 89 -0.82 24.70 -11.90
N VAL A 90 -0.14 25.82 -11.66
CA VAL A 90 1.02 25.88 -10.76
C VAL A 90 0.64 25.48 -9.34
N ALA A 91 -0.49 25.97 -8.82
CA ALA A 91 -0.97 25.59 -7.49
C ALA A 91 -1.27 24.08 -7.38
N SER A 92 -1.87 23.48 -8.40
CA SER A 92 -2.21 22.06 -8.43
C SER A 92 -0.98 21.17 -8.48
N VAL A 93 -0.02 21.51 -9.34
CA VAL A 93 1.26 20.78 -9.45
C VAL A 93 2.07 20.92 -8.16
N ALA A 94 2.15 22.12 -7.58
CA ALA A 94 2.83 22.35 -6.31
C ALA A 94 2.20 21.52 -5.18
N TYR A 95 0.86 21.51 -5.09
CA TYR A 95 0.15 20.68 -4.11
C TYR A 95 0.43 19.19 -4.31
N PHE A 96 0.38 18.69 -5.55
CA PHE A 96 0.70 17.29 -5.85
C PHE A 96 2.10 16.90 -5.39
N LEU A 97 3.11 17.71 -5.72
CA LEU A 97 4.49 17.43 -5.33
C LEU A 97 4.68 17.43 -3.81
N VAL A 98 4.07 18.39 -3.10
CA VAL A 98 4.12 18.45 -1.63
C VAL A 98 3.40 17.25 -1.01
N ALA A 99 2.18 16.95 -1.46
CA ALA A 99 1.39 15.83 -0.95
C ALA A 99 2.09 14.49 -1.20
N PHE A 100 2.69 14.32 -2.37
CA PHE A 100 3.49 13.14 -2.73
C PHE A 100 4.70 13.02 -1.80
N ALA A 101 5.51 14.07 -1.65
CA ALA A 101 6.70 14.06 -0.81
C ALA A 101 6.38 13.72 0.66
N VAL A 102 5.34 14.35 1.22
CA VAL A 102 4.92 14.08 2.61
C VAL A 102 4.41 12.65 2.77
N THR A 103 3.59 12.17 1.82
CA THR A 103 3.09 10.79 1.84
C THR A 103 4.23 9.77 1.78
N THR A 104 5.17 9.94 0.85
CA THR A 104 6.32 9.03 0.72
C THR A 104 7.16 9.02 1.99
N ALA A 105 7.36 10.18 2.61
CA ALA A 105 8.09 10.30 3.88
C ALA A 105 7.40 9.56 5.04
N LEU A 106 6.06 9.48 5.05
CA LEU A 106 5.30 8.73 6.05
C LEU A 106 5.28 7.22 5.78
N ILE A 107 5.25 6.79 4.52
CA ILE A 107 5.16 5.37 4.13
C ILE A 107 6.49 4.63 4.32
N ILE A 108 7.62 5.22 3.92
CA ILE A 108 8.95 4.58 4.03
C ILE A 108 9.24 4.02 5.44
N PRO A 109 9.05 4.76 6.55
CA PRO A 109 9.29 4.24 7.89
C PRO A 109 8.26 3.19 8.33
N VAL A 110 7.03 3.24 7.81
CA VAL A 110 6.01 2.20 8.04
C VAL A 110 6.47 0.90 7.43
N ALA A 111 6.86 0.90 6.15
CA ALA A 111 7.34 -0.30 5.45
C ALA A 111 8.55 -0.95 6.16
N ARG A 112 9.52 -0.14 6.60
CA ARG A 112 10.66 -0.63 7.39
C ARG A 112 10.22 -1.23 8.73
N ALA A 113 9.26 -0.62 9.40
CA ALA A 113 8.74 -1.13 10.66
C ALA A 113 7.95 -2.45 10.47
N THR A 114 7.18 -2.57 9.39
CA THR A 114 6.47 -3.81 9.02
C THR A 114 7.46 -4.95 8.81
N TYR A 115 8.57 -4.70 8.08
CA TYR A 115 9.62 -5.70 7.91
C TYR A 115 10.18 -6.20 9.26
N VAL A 116 10.49 -5.29 10.19
CA VAL A 116 10.98 -5.66 11.52
C VAL A 116 9.97 -6.48 12.32
N VAL A 117 8.67 -6.14 12.23
CA VAL A 117 7.60 -6.91 12.89
C VAL A 117 7.52 -8.32 12.31
N ASN A 118 7.49 -8.44 10.98
CA ASN A 118 7.43 -9.74 10.30
C ASN A 118 8.64 -10.62 10.62
N MET A 119 9.84 -10.03 10.69
CA MET A 119 11.06 -10.74 11.09
C MET A 119 10.93 -11.29 12.52
N LYS A 120 10.51 -10.45 13.49
CA LYS A 120 10.33 -10.87 14.88
C LYS A 120 9.24 -11.92 15.06
N GLU A 121 8.14 -11.79 14.31
CA GLU A 121 7.08 -12.79 14.27
C GLU A 121 7.60 -14.14 13.72
N GLY A 122 8.45 -14.09 12.69
CA GLY A 122 9.16 -15.27 12.18
C GLY A 122 10.03 -15.94 13.25
N THR A 123 10.82 -15.16 14.00
CA THR A 123 11.64 -15.69 15.11
C THR A 123 10.77 -16.33 16.21
N PHE A 124 9.65 -15.71 16.56
CA PHE A 124 8.70 -16.26 17.54
C PHE A 124 8.08 -17.57 17.05
N ARG A 125 7.64 -17.63 15.78
CA ARG A 125 7.14 -18.86 15.16
C ARG A 125 8.18 -19.96 15.11
N TRP A 126 9.44 -19.61 14.81
CA TRP A 126 10.55 -20.57 14.79
C TRP A 126 10.83 -21.15 16.19
N ALA A 127 10.81 -20.33 17.25
CA ALA A 127 10.97 -20.82 18.62
C ALA A 127 9.91 -21.87 18.99
N HIS A 128 8.65 -21.64 18.61
CA HIS A 128 7.59 -22.62 18.79
C HIS A 128 7.74 -23.88 17.93
N ALA A 129 8.23 -23.75 16.68
CA ALA A 129 8.51 -24.90 15.84
C ALA A 129 9.62 -25.79 16.43
N ARG A 130 10.68 -25.16 16.96
CA ARG A 130 11.77 -25.84 17.67
C ARG A 130 11.27 -26.53 18.94
N LEU A 131 10.45 -25.86 19.74
CA LEU A 131 9.84 -26.45 20.94
C LEU A 131 9.02 -27.71 20.60
N ARG A 132 8.28 -27.68 19.49
CA ARG A 132 7.50 -28.84 19.02
C ARG A 132 8.42 -30.01 18.60
N GLU A 133 9.50 -29.73 17.88
CA GLU A 133 10.46 -30.72 17.41
C GLU A 133 11.23 -31.39 18.55
N PHE A 134 11.65 -30.63 19.56
CA PHE A 134 12.43 -31.13 20.70
C PHE A 134 11.61 -31.29 21.99
N SER A 135 10.29 -31.39 21.87
CA SER A 135 9.35 -31.42 23.02
C SER A 135 9.64 -32.54 24.02
N GLU A 136 10.03 -33.73 23.52
CA GLU A 136 10.39 -34.88 24.34
C GLU A 136 11.67 -34.62 25.15
N ALA A 137 12.74 -34.17 24.50
CA ALA A 137 14.01 -33.86 25.15
C ALA A 137 13.87 -32.74 26.19
N ILE A 138 13.12 -31.69 25.87
CA ILE A 138 12.85 -30.57 26.78
C ILE A 138 12.07 -31.04 28.01
N THR A 139 11.09 -31.92 27.83
CA THR A 139 10.30 -32.46 28.93
C THR A 139 11.11 -33.41 29.81
N LEU A 140 11.89 -34.31 29.22
CA LEU A 140 12.76 -35.23 29.95
C LEU A 140 13.82 -34.51 30.78
N LEU A 141 14.33 -33.37 30.30
CA LEU A 141 15.32 -32.54 30.99
C LEU A 141 14.70 -31.47 31.90
N GLY A 142 13.37 -31.35 31.98
CA GLY A 142 12.69 -30.34 32.79
C GLY A 142 12.91 -28.89 32.32
N GLY A 143 13.19 -28.66 31.03
CA GLY A 143 13.53 -27.36 30.46
C GLY A 143 12.35 -26.42 30.17
N GLN A 144 11.13 -26.79 30.54
CA GLN A 144 9.89 -26.10 30.15
C GLN A 144 9.86 -24.63 30.60
N ASP A 145 10.25 -24.33 31.85
CA ASP A 145 10.27 -22.96 32.39
C ASP A 145 11.30 -22.06 31.68
N ARG A 146 12.35 -22.64 31.11
CA ARG A 146 13.35 -21.88 30.34
C ARG A 146 12.77 -21.51 28.98
N GLU A 147 12.23 -22.48 28.26
CA GLU A 147 11.63 -22.28 26.94
C GLU A 147 10.43 -21.34 27.01
N ALA A 148 9.62 -21.42 28.07
CA ALA A 148 8.51 -20.48 28.31
C ALA A 148 9.00 -19.03 28.47
N ARG A 149 10.03 -18.80 29.30
CA ARG A 149 10.62 -17.46 29.48
C ARG A 149 11.23 -16.90 28.21
N GLU A 150 11.86 -17.75 27.40
CA GLU A 150 12.41 -17.36 26.11
C GLU A 150 11.30 -16.95 25.13
N ALA A 151 10.22 -17.74 25.04
CA ALA A 151 9.06 -17.42 24.22
C ALA A 151 8.37 -16.12 24.67
N ASP A 152 8.20 -15.91 25.98
CA ASP A 152 7.61 -14.69 26.54
C ASP A 152 8.45 -13.45 26.20
N SER A 153 9.78 -13.55 26.26
CA SER A 153 10.69 -12.47 25.87
C SER A 153 10.56 -12.13 24.39
N LEU A 154 10.56 -13.15 23.52
CA LEU A 154 10.40 -12.97 22.07
C LEU A 154 9.04 -12.33 21.74
N PHE A 155 7.98 -12.76 22.42
CA PHE A 155 6.65 -12.17 22.27
C PHE A 155 6.63 -10.71 22.71
N GLY A 156 7.25 -10.38 23.86
CA GLY A 156 7.37 -9.01 24.34
C GLY A 156 8.05 -8.09 23.32
N ASP A 157 9.15 -8.56 22.72
CA ASP A 157 9.88 -7.84 21.68
C ASP A 157 9.07 -7.65 20.39
N MET A 158 8.34 -8.68 19.96
CA MET A 158 7.43 -8.62 18.82
C MET A 158 6.28 -7.64 19.09
N TYR A 159 5.68 -7.71 20.27
CA TYR A 159 4.57 -6.84 20.68
C TYR A 159 4.98 -5.38 20.75
N ALA A 160 6.15 -5.07 21.30
CA ALA A 160 6.68 -3.70 21.36
C ALA A 160 6.89 -3.11 19.94
N SER A 161 7.44 -3.92 19.03
CA SER A 161 7.60 -3.53 17.62
C SER A 161 6.26 -3.36 16.91
N SER A 162 5.30 -4.27 17.14
CA SER A 162 3.95 -4.19 16.57
C SER A 162 3.19 -2.95 17.05
N ARG A 163 3.30 -2.61 18.34
CA ARG A 163 2.74 -1.37 18.89
C ARG A 163 3.36 -0.13 18.27
N ALA A 164 4.67 -0.14 18.02
CA ALA A 164 5.34 0.98 17.35
C ALA A 164 4.91 1.12 15.88
N LEU A 165 4.71 -0.01 15.18
CA LEU A 165 4.17 -0.04 13.82
C LEU A 165 2.74 0.51 13.79
N PHE A 166 1.86 0.04 14.67
CA PHE A 166 0.46 0.48 14.74
C PHE A 166 0.35 2.01 14.91
N ARG A 167 1.18 2.61 15.77
CA ARG A 167 1.21 4.08 15.90
C ARG A 167 1.58 4.78 14.60
N ARG A 168 2.60 4.28 13.89
CA ARG A 168 3.03 4.88 12.61
C ARG A 168 1.95 4.73 11.55
N GLN A 169 1.35 3.54 11.43
CA GLN A 169 0.23 3.27 10.53
C GLN A 169 -0.96 4.18 10.82
N PHE A 170 -1.32 4.34 12.09
CA PHE A 170 -2.41 5.23 12.50
C PHE A 170 -2.20 6.67 12.04
N PHE A 171 -1.01 7.24 12.28
CA PHE A 171 -0.71 8.61 11.81
C PHE A 171 -0.72 8.71 10.28
N ALA A 172 -0.18 7.71 9.60
CA ALA A 172 -0.14 7.65 8.15
C ALA A 172 -1.57 7.59 7.55
N GLU A 173 -2.45 6.76 8.13
CA GLU A 173 -3.87 6.66 7.73
C GLU A 173 -4.67 7.93 8.02
N VAL A 174 -4.48 8.54 9.20
CA VAL A 174 -5.14 9.80 9.55
C VAL A 174 -4.74 10.90 8.57
N PHE A 175 -3.45 10.99 8.24
CA PHE A 175 -2.94 11.94 7.25
C PHE A 175 -3.55 11.68 5.87
N ALA A 176 -3.60 10.42 5.43
CA ALA A 176 -4.20 10.05 4.14
C ALA A 176 -5.69 10.44 4.06
N LYS A 177 -6.47 10.18 5.11
CA LYS A 177 -7.89 10.54 5.19
C LYS A 177 -8.11 12.06 5.23
N PHE A 178 -7.26 12.77 5.97
CA PHE A 178 -7.28 14.23 6.01
C PHE A 178 -6.99 14.83 4.63
N GLN A 179 -5.95 14.34 3.97
CA GLN A 179 -5.56 14.78 2.63
C GLN A 179 -6.67 14.52 1.61
N ALA A 180 -7.29 13.33 1.62
CA ALA A 180 -8.43 13.02 0.74
C ALA A 180 -9.62 13.96 0.98
N THR A 181 -9.93 14.26 2.24
CA THR A 181 -11.05 15.16 2.62
C THR A 181 -10.79 16.60 2.17
N LEU A 182 -9.56 17.10 2.33
CA LEU A 182 -9.16 18.43 1.88
C LEU A 182 -9.29 18.60 0.37
N VAL A 183 -8.83 17.60 -0.40
CA VAL A 183 -8.97 17.64 -1.86
C VAL A 183 -10.44 17.60 -2.26
N GLY A 184 -11.25 16.75 -1.61
CA GLY A 184 -12.71 16.71 -1.80
C GLY A 184 -13.37 18.08 -1.59
N ALA A 185 -13.06 18.73 -0.47
CA ALA A 185 -13.60 20.04 -0.12
C ALA A 185 -13.13 21.14 -1.09
N PHE A 186 -11.86 21.13 -1.49
CA PHE A 186 -11.30 22.08 -2.45
C PHE A 186 -11.94 21.92 -3.83
N GLY A 187 -12.12 20.69 -4.31
CA GLY A 187 -12.83 20.40 -5.56
C GLY A 187 -14.26 20.94 -5.53
N ALA A 188 -15.01 20.67 -4.46
CA ALA A 188 -16.36 21.17 -4.29
C ALA A 188 -16.42 22.71 -4.27
N ALA A 189 -15.47 23.37 -3.59
CA ALA A 189 -15.38 24.83 -3.54
C ALA A 189 -15.06 25.44 -4.91
N CYS A 190 -14.15 24.85 -5.68
CA CYS A 190 -13.82 25.31 -7.04
C CYS A 190 -15.03 25.22 -7.97
N VAL A 191 -15.79 24.12 -7.92
CA VAL A 191 -17.04 23.98 -8.69
C VAL A 191 -18.07 25.02 -8.26
N GLY A 192 -18.23 25.23 -6.95
CA GLY A 192 -19.13 26.27 -6.42
C GLY A 192 -18.79 27.67 -6.91
N ILE A 193 -17.50 28.05 -6.92
CA ILE A 193 -17.03 29.35 -7.41
C ILE A 193 -17.23 29.46 -8.93
N LEU A 194 -16.94 28.42 -9.71
CA LEU A 194 -17.17 28.40 -11.16
C LEU A 194 -18.66 28.57 -11.51
N VAL A 195 -19.53 27.89 -10.77
CA VAL A 195 -21.00 27.98 -10.89
C VAL A 195 -21.51 29.39 -10.57
N GLN A 196 -20.95 30.04 -9.55
CA GLN A 196 -21.30 31.42 -9.16
C GLN A 196 -20.75 32.47 -10.13
N HIS A 197 -19.50 32.34 -10.59
CA HIS A 197 -18.89 33.28 -11.54
C HIS A 197 -19.49 33.21 -12.95
N ALA A 198 -20.02 32.05 -13.32
CA ALA A 198 -20.79 31.86 -14.55
C ALA A 198 -22.21 32.49 -14.47
N GLY A 199 -22.62 33.07 -13.33
CA GLY A 199 -23.97 33.63 -13.16
C GLY A 199 -25.09 32.60 -13.39
N GLY A 200 -24.78 31.31 -13.27
CA GLY A 200 -25.67 30.21 -13.62
C GLY A 200 -25.72 29.82 -15.11
N ARG A 201 -24.83 30.32 -15.97
CA ARG A 201 -24.76 29.99 -17.41
C ARG A 201 -23.32 29.77 -17.89
N LEU A 202 -23.07 28.61 -18.50
CA LEU A 202 -21.78 28.25 -19.09
C LEU A 202 -21.47 29.06 -20.37
N PRO A 203 -20.20 29.13 -20.81
CA PRO A 203 -19.82 29.82 -22.04
C PRO A 203 -20.57 29.20 -23.23
N GLY A 204 -21.51 29.95 -23.81
CA GLY A 204 -22.46 29.45 -24.82
C GLY A 204 -23.95 29.70 -24.51
N GLY A 205 -24.28 30.27 -23.34
CA GLY A 205 -25.65 30.72 -23.04
C GLY A 205 -26.60 29.63 -22.55
N GLN A 206 -26.13 28.41 -22.29
CA GLN A 206 -26.95 27.34 -21.75
C GLN A 206 -27.11 27.47 -20.22
N THR A 207 -28.34 27.31 -19.75
CA THR A 207 -28.69 27.24 -18.32
C THR A 207 -28.05 26.02 -17.66
N LEU A 208 -27.63 26.15 -16.40
CA LEU A 208 -27.19 25.02 -15.55
C LEU A 208 -28.19 23.85 -15.63
N ASN A 209 -27.82 22.80 -16.35
CA ASN A 209 -28.52 21.53 -16.37
C ASN A 209 -27.88 20.58 -15.34
N THR A 210 -28.65 19.65 -14.79
CA THR A 210 -28.17 18.63 -13.84
C THR A 210 -27.00 17.81 -14.39
N GLN A 211 -26.93 17.67 -15.72
CA GLN A 211 -25.80 17.05 -16.43
C GLN A 211 -24.48 17.84 -16.31
N ASN A 212 -24.49 19.17 -16.41
CA ASN A 212 -23.26 19.97 -16.35
C ASN A 212 -22.68 20.05 -14.92
N LEU A 213 -23.56 20.00 -13.91
CA LEU A 213 -23.16 19.83 -12.51
C LEU A 213 -22.63 18.42 -12.23
N GLN A 214 -23.18 17.39 -12.89
CA GLN A 214 -22.63 16.04 -12.84
C GLN A 214 -21.28 15.93 -13.55
N GLU A 215 -21.07 16.59 -14.69
CA GLU A 215 -19.79 16.57 -15.42
C GLU A 215 -18.69 17.35 -14.69
N ALA A 216 -19.00 18.53 -14.14
CA ALA A 216 -18.07 19.28 -13.29
C ALA A 216 -17.80 18.52 -11.97
N GLY A 217 -18.84 17.92 -11.38
CA GLY A 217 -18.76 17.04 -10.22
C GLY A 217 -17.92 15.79 -10.51
N GLN A 218 -18.02 15.21 -11.70
CA GLN A 218 -17.21 14.08 -12.17
C GLN A 218 -15.76 14.49 -12.43
N GLY A 219 -15.51 15.66 -13.03
CA GLY A 219 -14.15 16.19 -13.22
C GLY A 219 -13.44 16.46 -11.89
N THR A 220 -14.15 17.00 -10.91
CA THR A 220 -13.65 17.11 -9.54
C THR A 220 -13.58 15.79 -8.82
N ALA A 221 -14.53 14.86 -9.01
CA ALA A 221 -14.46 13.52 -8.45
C ALA A 221 -13.32 12.69 -9.08
N MET A 222 -12.90 13.00 -10.31
CA MET A 222 -11.74 12.42 -10.98
C MET A 222 -10.42 13.03 -10.48
N LEU A 223 -10.36 14.34 -10.22
CA LEU A 223 -9.21 14.98 -9.56
C LEU A 223 -9.08 14.55 -8.08
N VAL A 224 -10.20 14.49 -7.37
CA VAL A 224 -10.30 13.94 -6.02
C VAL A 224 -10.00 12.45 -6.03
N GLY A 225 -10.47 11.69 -7.01
CA GLY A 225 -10.21 10.26 -7.17
C GLY A 225 -8.75 9.94 -7.52
N SER A 226 -8.09 10.81 -8.30
CA SER A 226 -6.67 10.70 -8.64
C SER A 226 -5.74 11.15 -7.51
N LEU A 227 -6.17 12.07 -6.64
CA LEU A 227 -5.47 12.42 -5.40
C LEU A 227 -5.81 11.46 -4.24
N ALA A 228 -7.03 10.90 -4.20
CA ALA A 228 -7.45 9.83 -3.30
C ALA A 228 -6.88 8.46 -3.69
N ALA A 229 -6.23 8.37 -4.85
CA ALA A 229 -5.38 7.26 -5.24
C ALA A 229 -4.10 7.15 -4.42
N ILE A 230 -3.65 8.26 -3.82
CA ILE A 230 -2.49 8.27 -2.94
C ILE A 230 -2.74 7.33 -1.73
N PRO A 231 -3.94 7.33 -1.11
CA PRO A 231 -4.43 6.26 -0.23
C PRO A 231 -4.37 4.83 -0.79
N PHE A 232 -4.49 4.62 -2.11
CA PHE A 232 -4.37 3.28 -2.71
C PHE A 232 -2.94 2.71 -2.61
N LEU A 233 -1.93 3.56 -2.50
CA LEU A 233 -0.57 3.13 -2.13
C LEU A 233 -0.45 2.74 -0.66
N TYR A 234 -1.34 3.23 0.22
CA TYR A 234 -1.37 2.83 1.63
C TYR A 234 -1.93 1.43 1.83
N THR A 235 -2.86 0.99 0.98
CA THR A 235 -3.44 -0.37 1.06
C THR A 235 -2.57 -1.45 0.41
N LEU A 236 -1.54 -1.04 -0.36
CA LEU A 236 -0.57 -1.94 -1.01
C LEU A 236 0.66 -2.24 -0.12
N VAL A 237 0.83 -1.55 1.01
CA VAL A 237 1.90 -1.76 2.02
C VAL A 237 1.31 -2.41 3.26
#